data_AF-A0A3N0DRY9-F1
#
_entry.id   AF-A0A3N0DRY9-F1
#
_cell.length_a   1.000
_cell.length_b   1.000
_cell.length_c   1.000
_cell.angle_alpha   90.00
_cell.angle_beta   90.00
_cell.angle_gamma   90.00
#
_symmetry.space_group_name_H-M   'P 1'
#
loop_
_entity.id
_entity.type
_entity.pdbx_description
1 polymer ?
#
loop_
_entity_poly.entity_id
_entity_poly.type
_entity_poly.pdbx_seq_one_letter_code
_entity_poly.pdbx_strand_id
1 'polypeptide(L)' 'MSRAEEPELSAEERAARKRRLAEVFGDVLPEQTRDDQDARGGDTESSKDDWLKRQVPPHHGQSGQD' A
#
# COMPACT_ATOMS: atom_id res chain seq x y z
N MET A 1 -0.97 -13.28 2.97
CA MET A 1 -2.12 -13.16 2.05
C MET A 1 -1.54 -13.06 0.66
N SER A 2 -1.60 -14.12 -0.14
CA SER A 2 -1.19 -14.07 -1.55
C SER A 2 -1.96 -12.95 -2.24
N ARG A 3 -1.32 -12.22 -3.17
CA ARG A 3 -2.00 -11.37 -4.15
C ARG A 3 -3.26 -12.11 -4.57
N ALA A 4 -4.45 -11.59 -4.24
CA ALA A 4 -5.67 -12.16 -4.76
C ALA A 4 -5.43 -12.24 -6.27
N GLU A 5 -5.42 -13.46 -6.82
CA GLU A 5 -5.37 -13.60 -8.27
C GLU A 5 -6.50 -12.73 -8.79
N GLU A 6 -6.15 -11.67 -9.52
CA GLU A 6 -7.13 -10.83 -10.17
C GLU A 6 -8.02 -11.80 -10.95
N PRO A 7 -9.32 -11.91 -10.63
CA PRO A 7 -10.15 -12.87 -11.33
C PRO A 7 -10.06 -12.53 -12.81
N GLU A 8 -9.79 -13.54 -13.65
CA GLU A 8 -9.74 -13.38 -15.10
C GLU A 8 -11.13 -12.94 -15.60
N LEU A 9 -11.35 -11.63 -15.64
CA LEU A 9 -12.61 -11.04 -16.07
C LEU A 9 -12.78 -11.28 -17.57
N SER A 10 -13.96 -11.74 -17.97
CA SER A 10 -14.39 -11.77 -19.36
C SER A 10 -14.39 -10.35 -19.98
N ALA A 11 -14.41 -10.27 -21.30
CA ALA A 11 -14.49 -8.98 -22.00
C ALA A 11 -15.73 -8.16 -21.59
N GLU A 12 -16.86 -8.84 -21.38
CA GLU A 12 -18.12 -8.21 -20.94
C GLU A 12 -18.01 -7.64 -19.53
N GLU A 13 -17.40 -8.37 -18.61
CA GLU A 13 -17.19 -7.93 -17.23
C GLU A 13 -16.22 -6.74 -17.16
N ARG A 14 -15.15 -6.75 -17.97
CA ARG A 14 -14.22 -5.62 -18.09
C ARG A 14 -14.94 -4.38 -18.61
N ALA A 15 -15.79 -4.53 -19.63
CA ALA A 15 -16.59 -3.42 -20.17
C ALA A 15 -17.60 -2.88 -19.14
N ALA A 16 -18.28 -3.77 -18.41
CA ALA A 16 -19.21 -3.38 -17.36
C ALA A 16 -18.49 -2.64 -16.22
N ARG A 17 -17.32 -3.12 -15.78
CA ARG A 17 -16.49 -2.47 -14.78
C ARG A 17 -16.06 -1.08 -15.23
N LYS A 18 -15.58 -0.94 -16.48
CA LYS A 18 -15.20 0.36 -17.04
C LYS A 18 -16.37 1.35 -17.05
N ARG A 19 -17.57 0.92 -17.45
CA ARG A 19 -18.77 1.78 -17.43
C ARG A 19 -19.12 2.28 -16.03
N ARG A 20 -19.10 1.39 -15.02
CA ARG A 20 -19.37 1.78 -13.61
C ARG A 20 -18.35 2.79 -13.08
N LEU A 21 -17.08 2.61 -13.43
CA LEU A 21 -16.03 3.56 -13.06
C LEU A 21 -16.24 4.91 -13.74
N ALA A 22 -16.60 4.92 -15.03
CA ALA A 22 -16.84 6.16 -15.77
C ALA A 22 -18.07 6.94 -15.27
N GLU A 23 -19.10 6.26 -14.76
CA GLU A 23 -20.27 6.90 -14.14
C GLU A 23 -19.90 7.73 -12.90
N VAL A 24 -18.91 7.28 -12.13
CA VAL A 24 -18.50 7.93 -10.87
C VAL A 24 -17.32 8.88 -11.08
N PHE A 25 -16.33 8.45 -11.86
CA PHE A 25 -15.02 9.11 -11.99
C PHE A 25 -14.80 9.75 -13.37
N GLY A 26 -15.67 9.51 -14.35
CA GLY A 26 -15.45 9.89 -15.75
C GLY A 26 -14.46 8.97 -16.48
N ASP A 27 -14.12 9.32 -17.72
CA ASP A 27 -13.28 8.48 -18.57
C ASP A 27 -11.78 8.47 -18.19
N VAL A 28 -11.35 9.45 -17.39
CA VAL A 28 -9.96 9.59 -16.93
C VAL A 28 -9.89 9.16 -15.47
N LEU A 29 -9.14 8.08 -15.20
CA LEU A 29 -8.89 7.63 -13.84
C LEU A 29 -7.66 8.33 -13.25
N PRO A 30 -7.65 8.61 -11.94
CA PRO A 30 -6.46 9.10 -11.27
C PRO A 30 -5.34 8.05 -11.36
N GLU A 31 -4.12 8.55 -11.51
CA GLU A 31 -2.92 7.72 -11.46
C GLU A 31 -2.65 7.27 -10.02
N GLN A 32 -2.20 6.03 -9.84
CA GLN A 32 -1.75 5.57 -8.53
C GLN A 32 -0.36 6.15 -8.24
N THR A 33 -0.19 6.64 -7.02
CA THR A 33 1.11 7.06 -6.51
C THR A 33 1.89 5.85 -5.97
N ARG A 34 3.19 6.04 -5.78
CA ARG A 34 4.03 5.01 -5.15
C ARG A 34 3.59 4.70 -3.72
N ASP A 35 3.03 5.68 -3.01
CA ASP A 35 2.61 5.54 -1.61
C ASP A 35 1.31 4.74 -1.47
N ASP A 36 0.49 4.64 -2.54
CA ASP A 36 -0.73 3.82 -2.58
C ASP A 36 -0.43 2.31 -2.64
N GLN A 37 0.80 1.94 -2.97
CA GLN A 37 1.22 0.55 -3.00
C GLN A 37 1.56 0.08 -1.59
N ASP A 38 0.80 -0.92 -1.12
CA ASP A 38 1.14 -1.65 0.09
C ASP A 38 2.55 -2.27 -0.10
N ALA A 39 3.56 -1.76 0.60
CA ALA A 39 4.95 -2.25 0.59
C ALA A 39 5.13 -3.69 1.15
N ARG A 40 4.03 -4.46 1.24
CA ARG A 40 3.92 -5.78 1.87
C ARG A 40 4.68 -6.91 1.16
N GLY A 41 5.35 -6.61 0.04
CA GLY A 41 6.18 -7.57 -0.70
C GLY A 41 7.70 -7.38 -0.58
N GLY A 42 8.18 -6.25 -0.03
CA GLY A 42 9.61 -5.91 -0.03
C GLY A 42 10.27 -5.89 1.34
N ASP A 43 9.50 -5.56 2.39
CA ASP A 43 10.03 -5.39 3.74
C ASP A 43 9.37 -6.42 4.66
N THR A 44 10.07 -7.52 4.92
CA THR A 44 9.74 -8.44 6.01
C THR A 44 9.55 -7.62 7.29
N GLU A 45 8.58 -7.96 8.14
CA GLU A 45 8.29 -7.25 9.40
C GLU A 45 9.55 -6.99 10.25
N SER A 46 10.53 -7.91 10.20
CA SER A 46 11.85 -7.76 10.82
C SER A 46 12.66 -6.56 10.29
N SER A 47 12.64 -6.29 8.98
CA SER A 47 13.37 -5.16 8.37
C SER A 47 12.80 -3.79 8.77
N LYS A 48 11.48 -3.72 9.01
CA LYS A 48 10.79 -2.49 9.44
C LYS A 48 11.10 -2.15 10.89
N ASP A 49 11.05 -3.13 11.78
CA ASP A 49 11.37 -2.95 13.20
C ASP A 49 12.85 -2.55 13.39
N ASP A 50 13.74 -3.19 12.64
CA ASP A 50 15.17 -2.84 12.63
C ASP A 50 15.42 -1.42 12.11
N TRP A 51 14.67 -0.98 11.09
CA TRP A 51 14.77 0.40 10.60
C TRP A 51 14.26 1.39 11.65
N LEU A 52 13.13 1.11 12.30
CA LEU A 52 12.54 1.98 13.32
C LEU A 52 13.46 2.13 14.54
N LYS A 53 14.09 1.04 15.00
CA LYS A 53 15.08 1.08 16.10
C LYS A 53 16.30 1.94 15.76
N ARG A 54 16.71 1.99 14.49
CA ARG A 54 17.79 2.86 14.00
C ARG A 54 17.39 4.34 13.91
N GLN A 55 16.09 4.64 13.90
CA GLN A 55 15.58 6.02 13.88
C GLN A 55 15.33 6.60 15.28
N VAL A 56 15.64 5.88 16.36
CA VAL A 56 15.50 6.39 17.73
C VAL A 56 16.55 7.48 17.98
N PRO A 57 16.14 8.74 18.29
CA PRO A 57 17.08 9.82 18.59
C PRO A 57 17.95 9.50 19.82
N PRO A 58 19.21 9.97 19.89
CA PRO A 58 20.15 9.61 20.96
C PRO A 58 19.73 10.08 22.36
N HIS A 59 18.78 11.01 22.45
CA HIS A 59 18.24 11.51 23.73
C HIS A 59 17.03 10.72 24.23
N HIS A 60 16.58 9.70 23.49
CA HIS A 60 15.42 8.87 23.83
C HIS A 60 15.75 7.78 24.87
N GLY A 61 16.58 8.11 25.86
CA GLY A 61 17.13 7.16 26.83
C GLY A 61 17.75 7.76 28.10
N GLN A 62 17.60 9.06 28.38
CA GLN A 62 18.04 9.60 29.68
C GLN A 62 17.06 10.66 30.21
N SER A 63 15.87 10.22 30.60
CA SER A 63 15.06 10.97 31.57
C SER A 63 14.51 9.99 32.60
N GLY A 64 15.11 9.98 33.79
CA GLY A 64 14.56 9.36 34.99
C GLY A 64 15.17 8.01 35.41
N GLN A 65 16.42 8.01 35.84
CA GLN A 65 16.82 7.22 37.00
C GLN A 65 17.46 8.19 38.00
N ASP A 66 16.62 8.74 38.88
CA ASP A 66 16.95 9.31 40.18
C ASP A 66 15.75 9.06 41.10
#